data_AF-A0A3L7TBB5-F1
#
_entry.id   AF-A0A3L7TBB5-F1
#
_cell.length_a   1.000
_cell.length_b   1.000
_cell.length_c   1.000
_cell.angle_alpha   90.00
_cell.angle_beta   90.00
_cell.angle_gamma   90.00
#
_symmetry.space_group_name_H-M   'P 1'
#
loop_
_entity.id
_entity.type
_entity.pdbx_description
1 polymer ?
#
loop_
_entity_poly.entity_id
_entity_poly.type
_entity_poly.pdbx_seq_one_letter_code
_entity_poly.pdbx_strand_id
1 'polypeptide(L)'
;MHRMRRDRLASDRRRDQQESAEKRQRCSGEEQSDRRLAIPLRHAPSIVTESHAPRWNRRQPSADELFTRLQLDSLRVGIRVKRCARNAYIASATLAPDMLRYRLITGPLLILLVVGVVFLDDYIEAGYSELAAAFPKGSVLFLFSAVLSVLIAREISAFAKDVGIRTSSTLSSLAALIALTSIALSTWQCTAMDASVLLSSGFALIFAMTMLTVGISRETNGAIGLLGATLIAAVYGGAMLGFWLLLRAQHSAWFLAAALLTTKSSDIGAYAVGCTIGRHKLIPWLSPKKSWEGLVGGIATSALVAALFAHFLGAHASSADQLPVWFAAIVGACLGLAGQFGDLCESALKRDAGAKDSGSLLPGMGGVLDVLDSPLLAGPVLWWLLHFAPQVV
;
A
#
# COMPACT_ATOMS: atom_id res chain seq x y z
N MET A 1 -22.72 51.08 48.77
CA MET A 1 -22.03 50.80 47.48
C MET A 1 -20.50 50.62 47.58
N HIS A 2 -19.77 51.26 48.51
CA HIS A 2 -18.30 51.15 48.58
C HIS A 2 -17.72 49.81 49.10
N ARG A 3 -18.46 49.05 49.93
CA ARG A 3 -18.02 47.72 50.43
C ARG A 3 -18.04 46.64 49.35
N MET A 4 -19.14 46.54 48.58
CA MET A 4 -19.27 45.54 47.50
C MET A 4 -18.20 45.66 46.39
N ARG A 5 -17.64 46.86 46.19
CA ARG A 5 -16.60 47.09 45.17
C ARG A 5 -15.22 46.64 45.62
N ARG A 6 -14.94 46.65 46.94
CA ARG A 6 -13.69 46.11 47.50
C ARG A 6 -13.67 44.59 47.52
N ASP A 7 -14.81 43.96 47.79
CA ASP A 7 -14.90 42.51 47.86
C ASP A 7 -14.74 41.85 46.47
N ARG A 8 -15.25 42.49 45.39
CA ARG A 8 -14.99 42.04 44.00
C ARG A 8 -13.53 42.18 43.57
N LEU A 9 -12.87 43.28 43.94
CA LEU A 9 -11.44 43.49 43.63
C LEU A 9 -10.52 42.53 44.41
N ALA A 10 -10.99 42.00 45.55
CA ALA A 10 -10.28 40.99 46.32
C ALA A 10 -10.52 39.57 45.76
N SER A 11 -11.70 39.28 45.20
CA SER A 11 -11.98 37.99 44.55
C SER A 11 -11.24 37.84 43.21
N ASP A 12 -11.17 38.90 42.41
CA ASP A 12 -10.48 38.86 41.10
C ASP A 12 -8.97 38.68 41.28
N ARG A 13 -8.35 39.36 42.26
CA ARG A 13 -6.93 39.14 42.57
C ARG A 13 -6.59 37.73 43.04
N ARG A 14 -7.52 37.04 43.71
CA ARG A 14 -7.32 35.63 44.11
C ARG A 14 -7.42 34.70 42.90
N ARG A 15 -8.33 34.96 41.96
CA ARG A 15 -8.42 34.21 40.69
C ARG A 15 -7.15 34.37 39.86
N ASP A 16 -6.66 35.59 39.69
CA ASP A 16 -5.45 35.86 38.88
C ASP A 16 -4.18 35.20 39.48
N GLN A 17 -4.08 35.17 40.81
CA GLN A 17 -2.97 34.48 41.48
C GLN A 17 -3.05 32.96 41.35
N GLN A 18 -4.26 32.40 41.37
CA GLN A 18 -4.48 30.96 41.23
C GLN A 18 -4.21 30.49 39.78
N GLU A 19 -4.64 31.27 38.79
CA GLU A 19 -4.38 31.01 37.37
C GLU A 19 -2.89 31.18 37.01
N SER A 20 -2.19 32.12 37.67
CA SER A 20 -0.75 32.28 37.54
C SER A 20 0.06 31.15 38.19
N ALA A 21 -0.45 30.55 39.28
CA ALA A 21 0.17 29.40 39.92
C ALA A 21 0.00 28.12 39.09
N GLU A 22 -1.19 27.90 38.51
CA GLU A 22 -1.45 26.77 37.60
C GLU A 22 -0.61 26.85 36.33
N LYS A 23 -0.42 28.04 35.74
CA LYS A 23 0.49 28.22 34.59
C LYS A 23 1.95 27.90 34.92
N ARG A 24 2.43 28.24 36.14
CA ARG A 24 3.80 27.91 36.57
C ARG A 24 3.99 26.40 36.80
N GLN A 25 3.00 25.70 37.36
CA GLN A 25 3.05 24.25 37.49
C GLN A 25 3.04 23.55 36.13
N ARG A 26 2.26 24.05 35.17
CA ARG A 26 2.18 23.49 33.81
C ARG A 26 3.51 23.63 33.05
N CYS A 27 4.20 24.77 33.16
CA CYS A 27 5.54 24.95 32.58
C CYS A 27 6.62 24.06 33.23
N SER A 28 6.56 23.81 34.55
CA SER A 28 7.53 22.91 35.20
C SER A 28 7.36 21.44 34.81
N GLY A 29 6.16 21.03 34.39
CA GLY A 29 5.86 19.67 33.94
C GLY A 29 6.42 19.36 32.54
N GLU A 30 6.39 20.33 31.62
CA GLU A 30 6.97 20.20 30.27
C GLU A 30 8.51 20.11 30.33
N GLU A 31 9.15 20.90 31.19
CA GLU A 31 10.62 20.90 31.35
C GLU A 31 11.15 19.57 31.95
N GLN A 32 10.30 18.85 32.69
CA GLN A 32 10.61 17.53 33.26
C GLN A 32 10.32 16.37 32.29
N SER A 33 9.47 16.58 31.29
CA SER A 33 9.21 15.62 30.20
C SER A 33 10.35 15.60 29.18
N ASP A 34 10.90 16.77 28.82
CA ASP A 34 12.03 16.87 27.88
C ASP A 34 13.34 16.29 28.43
N ARG A 35 13.52 16.26 29.76
CA ARG A 35 14.70 15.62 30.37
C ARG A 35 14.66 14.08 30.37
N ARG A 36 13.52 13.44 30.09
CA ARG A 36 13.41 11.97 30.05
C ARG A 36 13.73 11.35 28.68
N LEU A 37 13.97 12.17 27.65
CA LEU A 37 14.27 11.72 26.27
C LEU A 37 15.77 11.73 25.91
N ALA A 38 16.67 12.02 26.85
CA ALA A 38 18.11 11.96 26.61
C ALA A 38 18.67 10.52 26.79
N ILE A 39 18.87 9.83 25.66
CA ILE A 39 19.57 8.54 25.55
C ILE A 39 21.07 8.74 25.87
N PRO A 40 21.74 7.90 26.70
CA PRO A 40 23.15 8.09 27.00
C PRO A 40 24.03 7.44 25.92
N LEU A 41 24.77 8.26 25.17
CA LEU A 41 25.90 7.79 24.36
C LEU A 41 27.08 7.45 25.30
N ARG A 42 27.35 6.15 25.48
CA ARG A 42 28.64 5.65 26.00
C ARG A 42 29.63 5.50 24.83
N HIS A 43 30.88 5.85 25.14
CA HIS A 43 32.13 5.70 24.38
C HIS A 43 32.58 6.83 23.45
N ALA A 44 33.49 7.68 23.94
CA ALA A 44 34.77 8.00 23.27
C ALA A 44 35.77 8.64 24.28
N PRO A 45 37.10 8.61 24.01
CA PRO A 45 38.16 8.51 25.03
C PRO A 45 38.74 9.86 25.51
N SER A 46 39.48 9.75 26.62
CA SER A 46 40.27 10.77 27.30
C SER A 46 41.26 11.51 26.40
N ILE A 47 41.15 12.84 26.35
CA ILE A 47 42.21 13.75 25.89
C ILE A 47 42.47 14.76 27.02
N VAL A 48 43.65 14.64 27.63
CA VAL A 48 44.28 15.67 28.45
C VAL A 48 44.78 16.77 27.53
N THR A 49 44.42 18.04 27.75
CA THR A 49 45.22 19.20 27.33
C THR A 49 44.85 20.45 28.15
N GLU A 50 45.83 21.33 28.27
CA GLU A 50 46.02 22.37 29.28
C GLU A 50 45.03 23.54 29.19
N SER A 51 44.66 24.10 30.36
CA SER A 51 43.91 25.35 30.45
C SER A 51 44.85 26.56 30.39
N HIS A 52 44.88 27.25 29.26
CA HIS A 52 45.21 28.68 29.19
C HIS A 52 43.90 29.46 28.97
N ALA A 53 43.51 30.26 29.95
CA ALA A 53 42.33 31.12 29.89
C ALA A 53 42.65 32.45 29.17
N PRO A 54 41.80 32.93 28.24
CA PRO A 54 41.80 34.33 27.85
C PRO A 54 40.66 35.11 28.53
N ARG A 55 41.01 36.29 29.04
CA ARG A 55 40.11 37.31 29.61
C ARG A 55 39.02 37.71 28.61
N TRP A 56 37.76 37.63 29.04
CA TRP A 56 36.61 38.19 28.32
C TRP A 56 36.47 39.69 28.61
N ASN A 57 36.64 40.51 27.57
CA ASN A 57 36.19 41.89 27.55
C ASN A 57 35.61 42.19 26.16
N ARG A 58 34.29 42.12 25.98
CA ARG A 58 33.54 42.71 24.85
C ARG A 58 32.08 42.95 25.25
N ARG A 59 31.57 44.13 24.89
CA ARG A 59 30.22 44.66 25.14
C ARG A 59 29.12 43.73 24.62
N GLN A 60 28.01 43.63 25.36
CA GLN A 60 26.77 42.98 24.90
C GLN A 60 26.13 43.81 23.77
N PRO A 61 25.64 43.18 22.68
CA PRO A 61 24.98 43.88 21.58
C PRO A 61 23.61 44.42 22.01
N SER A 62 23.24 45.59 21.48
CA SER A 62 21.97 46.26 21.79
C SER A 62 20.78 45.58 21.08
N ALA A 63 19.56 45.76 21.61
CA ALA A 63 18.34 45.11 21.12
C ALA A 63 18.06 45.37 19.63
N ASP A 64 18.48 46.51 19.09
CA ASP A 64 18.29 46.87 17.68
C ASP A 64 19.18 46.04 16.73
N GLU A 65 20.38 45.63 17.17
CA GLU A 65 21.26 44.72 16.39
C GLU A 65 20.70 43.29 16.34
N LEU A 66 20.05 42.85 17.43
CA LEU A 66 19.38 41.56 17.51
C LEU A 66 18.13 41.51 16.61
N PHE A 67 17.34 42.58 16.59
CA PHE A 67 16.14 42.68 15.74
C PHE A 67 16.49 42.71 14.25
N THR A 68 17.54 43.43 13.87
CA THR A 68 18.03 43.50 12.48
C THR A 68 18.58 42.15 12.01
N ARG A 69 19.26 41.39 12.88
CA ARG A 69 19.73 40.03 12.57
C ARG A 69 18.57 39.04 12.37
N LEU A 70 17.52 39.12 13.20
CA LEU A 70 16.33 38.28 13.06
C LEU A 70 15.55 38.57 11.77
N GLN A 71 15.43 39.84 11.35
CA GLN A 71 14.80 40.18 10.07
C GLN A 71 15.63 39.69 8.86
N LEU A 72 16.96 39.82 8.90
CA LEU A 72 17.84 39.32 7.83
C LEU A 72 17.80 37.79 7.69
N ASP A 73 17.70 37.05 8.80
CA ASP A 73 17.57 35.60 8.77
C ASP A 73 16.20 35.14 8.25
N SER A 74 15.11 35.85 8.57
CA SER A 74 13.78 35.55 8.00
C SER A 74 13.72 35.73 6.47
N LEU A 75 14.38 36.77 5.94
CA LEU A 75 14.52 37.00 4.49
C LEU A 75 15.42 35.97 3.81
N ARG A 76 16.52 35.56 4.46
CA ARG A 76 17.41 34.49 3.95
C ARG A 76 16.74 33.13 3.92
N VAL A 77 15.88 32.83 4.89
CA VAL A 77 15.07 31.60 4.90
C VAL A 77 14.03 31.65 3.77
N GLY A 78 13.32 32.77 3.59
CA GLY A 78 12.37 32.95 2.49
C GLY A 78 12.98 32.80 1.09
N ILE A 79 14.20 33.33 0.89
CA ILE A 79 14.94 33.17 -0.38
C ILE A 79 15.41 31.73 -0.58
N ARG A 80 15.89 31.04 0.47
CA ARG A 80 16.28 29.63 0.40
C ARG A 80 15.09 28.70 0.09
N VAL A 81 13.93 28.92 0.70
CA VAL A 81 12.71 28.16 0.44
C VAL A 81 12.24 28.36 -1.00
N LYS A 82 12.23 29.61 -1.51
CA LYS A 82 11.89 29.88 -2.92
C LYS A 82 12.88 29.26 -3.89
N ARG A 83 14.19 29.22 -3.56
CA ARG A 83 15.21 28.57 -4.39
C ARG A 83 15.09 27.04 -4.38
N CYS A 84 14.79 26.43 -3.23
CA CYS A 84 14.50 24.99 -3.13
C CYS A 84 13.22 24.62 -3.89
N ALA A 85 12.13 25.39 -3.76
CA ALA A 85 10.89 25.13 -4.49
C ALA A 85 11.08 25.26 -6.01
N ARG A 86 11.84 26.27 -6.46
CA ARG A 86 12.17 26.45 -7.87
C ARG A 86 13.09 25.36 -8.41
N ASN A 87 14.11 24.95 -7.65
CA ASN A 87 15.00 23.87 -8.06
C ASN A 87 14.30 22.51 -8.05
N ALA A 88 13.37 22.25 -7.11
CA ALA A 88 12.52 21.07 -7.11
C ALA A 88 11.55 21.05 -8.30
N TYR A 89 10.97 22.22 -8.64
CA TYR A 89 10.13 22.36 -9.83
C TYR A 89 10.92 22.11 -11.13
N ILE A 90 12.11 22.70 -11.27
CA ILE A 90 12.97 22.50 -12.43
C ILE A 90 13.45 21.04 -12.52
N ALA A 91 13.85 20.42 -11.40
CA ALA A 91 14.21 19.00 -11.37
C ALA A 91 13.03 18.09 -11.75
N SER A 92 11.81 18.41 -11.29
CA SER A 92 10.60 17.67 -11.66
C SER A 92 10.23 17.83 -13.15
N ALA A 93 10.52 18.99 -13.74
CA ALA A 93 10.26 19.26 -15.15
C ALA A 93 11.27 18.58 -16.08
N THR A 94 12.54 18.42 -15.65
CA THR A 94 13.57 17.71 -16.43
C THR A 94 13.43 16.18 -16.37
N LEU A 95 12.78 15.62 -15.34
CA LEU A 95 12.55 14.17 -15.18
C LEU A 95 11.31 13.66 -15.94
N ALA A 96 10.41 14.54 -16.37
CA ALA A 96 9.15 14.17 -17.01
C ALA A 96 9.28 13.43 -18.37
N PRO A 97 10.23 13.76 -19.28
CA PRO A 97 10.37 13.08 -20.56
C PRO A 97 10.82 11.62 -20.42
N ASP A 98 11.77 11.34 -19.51
CA ASP A 98 12.31 10.00 -19.32
C ASP A 98 11.29 9.08 -18.62
N MET A 99 10.53 9.62 -17.65
CA MET A 99 9.43 8.89 -17.00
C MET A 99 8.36 8.43 -17.99
N LEU A 100 8.02 9.25 -18.99
CA LEU A 100 7.05 8.89 -20.03
C LEU A 100 7.60 7.79 -20.96
N ARG A 101 8.88 7.89 -21.36
CA ARG A 101 9.56 6.88 -22.18
C ARG A 101 9.55 5.51 -21.52
N TYR A 102 9.88 5.43 -20.23
CA TYR A 102 9.84 4.16 -19.51
C TYR A 102 8.41 3.59 -19.43
N ARG A 103 7.39 4.40 -19.19
CA ARG A 103 5.99 3.93 -19.16
C ARG A 103 5.54 3.35 -20.51
N LEU A 104 5.91 4.00 -21.61
CA LEU A 104 5.60 3.56 -22.97
C LEU A 104 6.29 2.25 -23.37
N ILE A 105 7.38 1.86 -22.71
CA ILE A 105 8.11 0.62 -22.97
C ILE A 105 7.68 -0.47 -21.98
N THR A 106 7.73 -0.19 -20.68
CA THR A 106 7.44 -1.17 -19.63
C THR A 106 5.97 -1.63 -19.68
N GLY A 107 5.03 -0.75 -20.04
CA GLY A 107 3.60 -1.09 -20.14
C GLY A 107 3.32 -2.18 -21.18
N PRO A 108 3.64 -1.98 -22.46
CA PRO A 108 3.49 -3.01 -23.49
C PRO A 108 4.25 -4.31 -23.18
N LEU A 109 5.45 -4.23 -22.61
CA LEU A 109 6.19 -5.42 -22.19
C LEU A 109 5.47 -6.22 -21.09
N LEU A 110 4.86 -5.54 -20.11
CA LEU A 110 4.04 -6.19 -19.08
C LEU A 110 2.81 -6.86 -19.70
N ILE A 111 2.14 -6.20 -20.64
CA ILE A 111 0.98 -6.77 -21.34
C ILE A 111 1.40 -8.01 -22.13
N LEU A 112 2.51 -7.95 -22.87
CA LEU A 112 3.06 -9.10 -23.59
C LEU A 112 3.44 -10.25 -22.65
N LEU A 113 4.01 -9.93 -21.48
CA LEU A 113 4.31 -10.92 -20.46
C LEU A 113 3.04 -11.61 -19.95
N VAL A 114 2.00 -10.85 -19.58
CA VAL A 114 0.74 -11.41 -19.09
C VAL A 114 0.05 -12.25 -20.17
N VAL A 115 -0.03 -11.75 -21.40
CA VAL A 115 -0.60 -12.50 -22.54
C VAL A 115 0.22 -13.76 -22.81
N GLY A 116 1.55 -13.68 -22.76
CA GLY A 116 2.44 -14.82 -22.92
C GLY A 116 2.25 -15.90 -21.84
N VAL A 117 2.07 -15.49 -20.58
CA VAL A 117 1.77 -16.41 -19.46
C VAL A 117 0.41 -17.07 -19.65
N VAL A 118 -0.63 -16.30 -20.00
CA VAL A 118 -1.99 -16.82 -20.27
C VAL A 118 -1.97 -17.80 -21.43
N PHE A 119 -1.31 -17.44 -22.53
CA PHE A 119 -1.16 -18.30 -23.70
C PHE A 119 -0.38 -19.57 -23.37
N LEU A 120 0.72 -19.48 -22.63
CA LEU A 120 1.53 -20.64 -22.25
C LEU A 120 0.75 -21.59 -21.32
N ASP A 121 -0.03 -21.04 -20.38
CA ASP A 121 -0.86 -21.81 -19.45
C ASP A 121 -2.01 -22.52 -20.19
N ASP A 122 -2.65 -21.85 -21.14
CA ASP A 122 -3.67 -22.43 -22.03
C ASP A 122 -3.08 -23.47 -23.00
N TYR A 123 -1.89 -23.20 -23.54
CA TYR A 123 -1.19 -24.12 -24.44
C TYR A 123 -0.74 -25.40 -23.74
N ILE A 124 -0.26 -25.32 -22.49
CA ILE A 124 0.12 -26.49 -21.69
C ILE A 124 -1.12 -27.30 -21.30
N GLU A 125 -2.27 -26.66 -21.06
CA GLU A 125 -3.55 -27.35 -20.85
C GLU A 125 -4.05 -28.03 -22.14
N ALA A 126 -4.00 -27.34 -23.29
CA ALA A 126 -4.48 -27.84 -24.58
C ALA A 126 -3.55 -28.88 -25.24
N GLY A 127 -2.27 -28.92 -24.83
CA GLY A 127 -1.20 -29.65 -25.50
C GLY A 127 -0.96 -31.08 -25.01
N TYR A 128 -1.59 -32.06 -25.69
CA TYR A 128 -1.10 -33.38 -26.13
C TYR A 128 0.31 -33.88 -25.69
N SER A 129 0.63 -33.93 -24.39
CA SER A 129 1.89 -34.54 -23.94
C SER A 129 1.72 -35.19 -22.57
N GLU A 130 2.54 -36.21 -22.30
CA GLU A 130 2.67 -36.82 -20.96
C GLU A 130 2.98 -35.78 -19.85
N LEU A 131 3.39 -34.57 -20.22
CA LEU A 131 3.59 -33.42 -19.34
C LEU A 131 2.28 -32.87 -18.76
N ALA A 132 1.16 -32.90 -19.49
CA ALA A 132 -0.15 -32.45 -18.98
C ALA A 132 -0.71 -33.41 -17.91
N ALA A 133 -0.30 -34.68 -17.93
CA ALA A 133 -0.59 -35.63 -16.85
C ALA A 133 0.21 -35.34 -15.57
N ALA A 134 1.36 -34.68 -15.69
CA ALA A 134 2.23 -34.33 -14.56
C ALA A 134 1.88 -32.99 -13.91
N PHE A 135 1.26 -32.05 -14.66
CA PHE A 135 0.99 -30.69 -14.17
C PHE A 135 -0.50 -30.35 -14.15
N PRO A 136 -1.06 -30.04 -12.96
CA PRO A 136 -2.44 -29.60 -12.85
C PRO A 136 -2.70 -28.27 -13.56
N LYS A 137 -3.98 -28.02 -13.88
CA LYS A 137 -4.49 -26.77 -14.45
C LYS A 137 -4.05 -25.56 -13.61
N GLY A 138 -3.50 -24.53 -14.26
CA GLY A 138 -3.02 -23.31 -13.61
C GLY A 138 -1.61 -23.40 -13.00
N SER A 139 -0.83 -24.44 -13.31
CA SER A 139 0.56 -24.59 -12.83
C SER A 139 1.50 -23.48 -13.30
N VAL A 140 1.38 -23.00 -14.55
CA VAL A 140 2.18 -21.88 -15.05
C VAL A 140 1.77 -20.60 -14.32
N LEU A 141 0.47 -20.37 -14.17
CA LEU A 141 -0.05 -19.24 -13.41
C LEU A 141 0.40 -19.27 -11.94
N PHE A 142 0.49 -20.45 -11.33
CA PHE A 142 1.03 -20.62 -9.98
C PHE A 142 2.50 -20.19 -9.90
N LEU A 143 3.36 -20.64 -10.82
CA LEU A 143 4.78 -20.24 -10.83
C LEU A 143 4.94 -18.73 -11.01
N PHE A 144 4.17 -18.14 -11.93
CA PHE A 144 4.15 -16.70 -12.12
C PHE A 144 3.68 -15.96 -10.85
N SER A 145 2.59 -16.43 -10.25
CA SER A 145 2.04 -15.86 -9.01
C SER A 145 2.97 -16.05 -7.83
N ALA A 146 3.78 -17.11 -7.77
CA ALA A 146 4.77 -17.33 -6.73
C ALA A 146 5.90 -16.29 -6.80
N VAL A 147 6.34 -15.92 -8.01
CA VAL A 147 7.30 -14.81 -8.19
C VAL A 147 6.70 -13.50 -7.72
N LEU A 148 5.47 -13.17 -8.15
CA LEU A 148 4.78 -11.95 -7.71
C LEU A 148 4.55 -11.92 -6.19
N SER A 149 4.17 -13.05 -5.60
CA SER A 149 3.96 -13.22 -4.16
C SER A 149 5.21 -12.86 -3.36
N VAL A 150 6.39 -13.30 -3.80
CA VAL A 150 7.68 -12.95 -3.17
C VAL A 150 7.98 -11.46 -3.32
N LEU A 151 7.73 -10.87 -4.49
CA LEU A 151 7.99 -9.45 -4.75
C LEU A 151 7.07 -8.54 -3.92
N ILE A 152 5.77 -8.82 -3.90
CA ILE A 152 4.78 -8.13 -3.05
C ILE A 152 5.17 -8.24 -1.57
N ALA A 153 5.48 -9.45 -1.10
CA ALA A 153 5.85 -9.65 0.30
C ALA A 153 7.11 -8.89 0.70
N ARG A 154 8.07 -8.71 -0.23
CA ARG A 154 9.25 -7.87 -0.02
C ARG A 154 8.89 -6.40 0.13
N GLU A 155 8.01 -5.87 -0.72
CA GLU A 155 7.53 -4.48 -0.64
C GLU A 155 6.74 -4.23 0.65
N ILE A 156 5.82 -5.14 1.03
CA ILE A 156 5.12 -5.09 2.32
C ILE A 156 6.11 -5.13 3.51
N SER A 157 7.15 -5.97 3.43
CA SER A 157 8.16 -6.03 4.47
C SER A 157 9.01 -4.76 4.56
N ALA A 158 9.16 -4.02 3.46
CA ALA A 158 9.85 -2.74 3.45
C ALA A 158 8.99 -1.68 4.15
N PHE A 159 7.70 -1.59 3.82
CA PHE A 159 6.77 -0.69 4.51
C PHE A 159 6.73 -0.92 6.02
N ALA A 160 6.64 -2.19 6.44
CA ALA A 160 6.65 -2.54 7.86
C ALA A 160 7.94 -2.06 8.55
N LYS A 161 9.10 -2.18 7.90
CA LYS A 161 10.37 -1.66 8.43
C LYS A 161 10.39 -0.14 8.52
N ASP A 162 9.83 0.56 7.54
CA ASP A 162 9.76 2.03 7.53
C ASP A 162 8.90 2.58 8.67
N VAL A 163 7.85 1.83 9.08
CA VAL A 163 7.02 2.13 10.27
C VAL A 163 7.70 1.72 11.59
N GLY A 164 8.89 1.10 11.55
CA GLY A 164 9.62 0.65 12.72
C GLY A 164 9.24 -0.75 13.22
N ILE A 165 8.46 -1.51 12.44
CA ILE A 165 8.17 -2.91 12.73
C ILE A 165 9.36 -3.77 12.32
N ARG A 166 9.89 -4.54 13.28
CA ARG A 166 10.96 -5.50 13.03
C ARG A 166 10.39 -6.66 12.22
N THR A 167 10.67 -6.68 10.92
CA THR A 167 10.34 -7.81 10.05
C THR A 167 11.52 -8.18 9.14
N SER A 168 11.53 -9.42 8.66
CA SER A 168 12.45 -9.85 7.62
C SER A 168 11.69 -10.08 6.31
N SER A 169 12.36 -9.75 5.20
CA SER A 169 11.82 -10.01 3.87
C SER A 169 11.61 -11.50 3.65
N THR A 170 12.52 -12.33 4.16
CA THR A 170 12.47 -13.79 4.00
C THR A 170 11.26 -14.38 4.72
N LEU A 171 11.01 -13.99 5.97
CA LEU A 171 9.85 -14.48 6.72
C LEU A 171 8.53 -14.04 6.05
N SER A 172 8.46 -12.80 5.58
CA SER A 172 7.28 -12.28 4.88
C SER A 172 7.03 -13.01 3.56
N SER A 173 8.09 -13.25 2.77
CA SER A 173 7.99 -14.03 1.52
C SER A 173 7.62 -15.48 1.77
N LEU A 174 8.16 -16.13 2.81
CA LEU A 174 7.75 -17.49 3.19
C LEU A 174 6.28 -17.53 3.58
N ALA A 175 5.79 -16.54 4.35
CA ALA A 175 4.38 -16.48 4.73
C ALA A 175 3.45 -16.32 3.51
N ALA A 176 3.81 -15.44 2.57
CA ALA A 176 3.07 -15.26 1.32
C ALA A 176 3.09 -16.51 0.42
N LEU A 177 4.23 -17.20 0.34
CA LEU A 177 4.34 -18.45 -0.41
C LEU A 177 3.53 -19.57 0.24
N ILE A 178 3.56 -19.73 1.57
CA ILE A 178 2.76 -20.72 2.30
C ILE A 178 1.26 -20.49 2.04
N ALA A 179 0.78 -19.25 2.13
CA ALA A 179 -0.61 -18.95 1.84
C ALA A 179 -0.98 -19.24 0.38
N LEU A 180 -0.11 -18.89 -0.58
CA LEU A 180 -0.33 -19.17 -2.00
C LEU A 180 -0.33 -20.67 -2.29
N THR A 181 0.62 -21.43 -1.74
CA THR A 181 0.73 -22.88 -1.95
C THR A 181 -0.41 -23.63 -1.30
N SER A 182 -0.85 -23.26 -0.09
CA SER A 182 -2.04 -23.85 0.54
C SER A 182 -3.28 -23.73 -0.36
N ILE A 183 -3.46 -22.58 -1.02
CA ILE A 183 -4.59 -22.37 -1.95
C ILE A 183 -4.36 -23.12 -3.26
N ALA A 184 -3.16 -23.07 -3.84
CA ALA A 184 -2.85 -23.78 -5.08
C ALA A 184 -3.07 -25.28 -4.93
N LEU A 185 -2.57 -25.88 -3.85
CA LEU A 185 -2.79 -27.30 -3.54
C LEU A 185 -4.28 -27.64 -3.37
N SER A 186 -5.08 -26.72 -2.81
CA SER A 186 -6.52 -26.93 -2.66
C SER A 186 -7.27 -27.10 -3.99
N THR A 187 -6.70 -26.59 -5.09
CA THR A 187 -7.28 -26.77 -6.44
C THR A 187 -6.99 -28.15 -7.04
N TRP A 188 -6.04 -28.90 -6.48
CA TRP A 188 -5.55 -30.16 -7.04
C TRP A 188 -6.27 -31.36 -6.43
N GLN A 189 -7.54 -31.55 -6.81
CA GLN A 189 -8.37 -32.73 -6.46
C GLN A 189 -8.52 -32.98 -4.95
N CYS A 190 -8.48 -31.92 -4.13
CA CYS A 190 -8.75 -31.98 -2.70
C CYS A 190 -10.27 -31.96 -2.43
N THR A 191 -10.71 -32.66 -1.38
CA THR A 191 -12.07 -32.45 -0.86
C THR A 191 -12.19 -31.08 -0.19
N ALA A 192 -13.41 -30.58 0.01
CA ALA A 192 -13.62 -29.31 0.72
C ALA A 192 -13.05 -29.32 2.14
N MET A 193 -13.07 -30.48 2.80
CA MET A 193 -12.45 -30.68 4.11
C MET A 193 -10.93 -30.56 4.01
N ASP A 194 -10.29 -31.26 3.06
CA ASP A 194 -8.84 -31.20 2.86
C ASP A 194 -8.39 -29.76 2.55
N ALA A 195 -9.10 -29.06 1.68
CA ALA A 195 -8.82 -27.66 1.35
C ALA A 195 -8.86 -26.75 2.59
N SER A 196 -9.88 -26.91 3.45
CA SER A 196 -9.98 -26.15 4.70
C SER A 196 -8.82 -26.45 5.65
N VAL A 197 -8.41 -27.73 5.73
CA VAL A 197 -7.28 -28.18 6.56
C VAL A 197 -5.96 -27.63 6.02
N LEU A 198 -5.74 -27.64 4.71
CA LEU A 198 -4.56 -27.07 4.05
C LEU A 198 -4.42 -25.56 4.33
N LEU A 199 -5.52 -24.83 4.25
CA LEU A 199 -5.53 -23.39 4.53
C LEU A 199 -5.31 -23.09 6.02
N SER A 200 -6.02 -23.79 6.92
CA SER A 200 -5.84 -23.61 8.37
C SER A 200 -4.44 -24.00 8.82
N SER A 201 -3.87 -25.07 8.24
CA SER A 201 -2.50 -25.51 8.51
C SER A 201 -1.48 -24.49 8.00
N GLY A 202 -1.73 -23.87 6.85
CA GLY A 202 -0.91 -22.78 6.33
C GLY A 202 -0.85 -21.60 7.29
N PHE A 203 -2.00 -21.13 7.78
CA PHE A 203 -2.05 -20.05 8.79
C PHE A 203 -1.39 -20.45 10.12
N ALA A 204 -1.60 -21.68 10.59
CA ALA A 204 -0.95 -22.20 11.79
C ALA A 204 0.58 -22.24 11.63
N LEU A 205 1.09 -22.64 10.45
CA LEU A 205 2.51 -22.66 10.14
C LEU A 205 3.10 -21.25 10.08
N ILE A 206 2.40 -20.29 9.46
CA ILE A 206 2.81 -18.88 9.43
C ILE A 206 2.93 -18.33 10.86
N PHE A 207 1.92 -18.62 11.70
CA PHE A 207 1.94 -18.22 13.11
C PHE A 207 3.12 -18.86 13.86
N ALA A 208 3.30 -20.17 13.72
CA ALA A 208 4.38 -20.91 14.38
C ALA A 208 5.77 -20.42 13.96
N MET A 209 6.00 -20.22 12.66
CA MET A 209 7.27 -19.69 12.11
C MET A 209 7.56 -18.27 12.62
N THR A 210 6.52 -17.43 12.72
CA THR A 210 6.65 -16.08 13.25
C THR A 210 7.00 -16.10 14.73
N MET A 211 6.32 -16.93 15.53
CA MET A 211 6.60 -17.08 16.96
C MET A 211 7.97 -17.73 17.23
N LEU A 212 8.42 -18.65 16.38
CA LEU A 212 9.76 -19.21 16.45
C LEU A 212 10.82 -18.13 16.23
N THR A 213 10.59 -17.21 15.29
CA THR A 213 11.48 -16.06 15.06
C THR A 213 11.56 -15.15 16.29
N VAL A 214 10.42 -14.88 16.94
CA VAL A 214 10.37 -14.16 18.21
C VAL A 214 11.17 -14.90 19.29
N GLY A 215 10.96 -16.21 19.43
CA GLY A 215 11.67 -17.04 20.40
C GLY A 215 13.20 -17.08 20.19
N ILE A 216 13.64 -17.16 18.93
CA ILE A 216 15.07 -17.14 18.56
C ILE A 216 15.67 -15.75 18.84
N SER A 217 14.95 -14.68 18.53
CA SER A 217 15.42 -13.31 18.78
C SER A 217 15.54 -12.96 20.27
N ARG A 218 14.87 -13.72 21.16
CA ARG A 218 14.76 -13.46 22.61
C ARG A 218 14.22 -12.06 22.94
N GLU A 219 13.51 -11.44 22.01
CA GLU A 219 12.92 -10.12 22.15
C GLU A 219 11.41 -10.22 21.95
N THR A 220 10.63 -9.88 22.97
CA THR A 220 9.16 -9.90 22.90
C THR A 220 8.58 -8.57 22.40
N ASN A 221 9.37 -7.51 22.42
CA ASN A 221 8.95 -6.18 21.99
C ASN A 221 8.64 -6.18 20.48
N GLY A 222 7.41 -5.85 20.13
CA GLY A 222 6.97 -5.78 18.72
C GLY A 222 6.54 -7.12 18.11
N ALA A 223 6.41 -8.20 18.90
CA ALA A 223 5.96 -9.51 18.41
C ALA A 223 4.58 -9.45 17.71
N ILE A 224 3.65 -8.63 18.22
CA ILE A 224 2.34 -8.40 17.60
C ILE A 224 2.50 -7.68 16.25
N GLY A 225 3.38 -6.68 16.17
CA GLY A 225 3.65 -5.95 14.93
C GLY A 225 4.27 -6.87 13.86
N LEU A 226 5.21 -7.73 14.26
CA LEU A 226 5.80 -8.73 13.38
C LEU A 226 4.75 -9.73 12.86
N LEU A 227 3.87 -10.22 13.75
CA LEU A 227 2.76 -11.10 13.36
C LEU A 227 1.79 -10.40 12.42
N GLY A 228 1.44 -9.15 12.70
CA GLY A 228 0.62 -8.33 11.81
C GLY A 228 1.23 -8.18 10.42
N ALA A 229 2.51 -7.80 10.34
CA ALA A 229 3.21 -7.61 9.07
C ALA A 229 3.31 -8.91 8.24
N THR A 230 3.60 -10.03 8.88
CA THR A 230 3.68 -11.34 8.21
C THR A 230 2.32 -11.84 7.74
N LEU A 231 1.25 -11.62 8.52
CA LEU A 231 -0.12 -11.93 8.09
C LEU A 231 -0.59 -11.02 6.95
N ILE A 232 -0.27 -9.72 6.99
CA ILE A 232 -0.57 -8.81 5.86
C ILE A 232 0.13 -9.29 4.59
N ALA A 233 1.42 -9.65 4.68
CA ALA A 233 2.15 -10.22 3.54
C ALA A 233 1.52 -11.53 3.04
N ALA A 234 1.07 -12.40 3.95
CA ALA A 234 0.37 -13.63 3.60
C ALA A 234 -0.95 -13.38 2.88
N VAL A 235 -1.73 -12.41 3.34
CA VAL A 235 -3.03 -12.06 2.74
C VAL A 235 -2.85 -11.36 1.39
N TYR A 236 -2.07 -10.29 1.32
CA TYR A 236 -1.85 -9.52 0.09
C TYR A 236 -1.06 -10.29 -0.97
N GLY A 237 0.08 -10.86 -0.59
CA GLY A 237 0.97 -11.54 -1.52
C GLY A 237 0.59 -13.00 -1.78
N GLY A 238 -0.10 -13.65 -0.85
CA GLY A 238 -0.47 -15.06 -0.98
C GLY A 238 -1.94 -15.26 -1.30
N ALA A 239 -2.81 -14.92 -0.36
CA ALA A 239 -4.23 -15.26 -0.43
C ALA A 239 -4.97 -14.56 -1.59
N MET A 240 -4.76 -13.25 -1.76
CA MET A 240 -5.39 -12.46 -2.82
C MET A 240 -4.95 -12.91 -4.23
N LEU A 241 -3.67 -13.25 -4.41
CA LEU A 241 -3.21 -13.91 -5.64
C LEU A 241 -3.77 -15.32 -5.79
N GLY A 242 -3.92 -16.07 -4.69
CA GLY A 242 -4.50 -17.41 -4.68
C GLY A 242 -5.94 -17.46 -5.22
N PHE A 243 -6.74 -16.40 -5.07
CA PHE A 243 -8.06 -16.34 -5.70
C PHE A 243 -8.02 -16.42 -7.22
N TRP A 244 -6.98 -15.89 -7.86
CA TRP A 244 -6.79 -16.05 -9.30
C TRP A 244 -6.49 -17.50 -9.68
N LEU A 245 -5.82 -18.27 -8.83
CA LEU A 245 -5.62 -19.71 -9.03
C LEU A 245 -6.94 -20.49 -8.86
N LEU A 246 -7.75 -20.12 -7.86
CA LEU A 246 -9.08 -20.71 -7.66
C LEU A 246 -10.01 -20.44 -8.86
N LEU A 247 -9.97 -19.23 -9.42
CA LEU A 247 -10.69 -18.88 -10.64
C LEU A 247 -10.18 -19.69 -11.82
N ARG A 248 -8.86 -19.82 -11.98
CA ARG A 248 -8.25 -20.60 -13.06
C ARG A 248 -8.62 -22.08 -13.01
N ALA A 249 -8.83 -22.64 -11.82
CA ALA A 249 -9.28 -24.02 -11.70
C ALA A 249 -10.65 -24.24 -12.39
N GLN A 250 -11.54 -23.25 -12.31
CA GLN A 250 -12.92 -23.34 -12.82
C GLN A 250 -13.10 -22.75 -14.23
N HIS A 251 -12.28 -21.77 -14.62
CA HIS A 251 -12.41 -21.00 -15.85
C HIS A 251 -11.20 -21.13 -16.78
N SER A 252 -11.33 -20.70 -18.03
CA SER A 252 -10.19 -20.65 -18.97
C SER A 252 -9.17 -19.56 -18.60
N ALA A 253 -7.93 -19.70 -19.06
CA ALA A 253 -6.92 -18.66 -18.87
C ALA A 253 -7.33 -17.33 -19.54
N TRP A 254 -8.04 -17.40 -20.67
CA TRP A 254 -8.56 -16.24 -21.40
C TRP A 254 -9.67 -15.50 -20.64
N PHE A 255 -10.52 -16.22 -19.90
CA PHE A 255 -11.49 -15.62 -19.00
C PHE A 255 -10.80 -14.76 -17.93
N LEU A 256 -9.71 -15.26 -17.34
CA LEU A 256 -8.92 -14.51 -16.36
C LEU A 256 -8.29 -13.25 -17.00
N ALA A 257 -7.79 -13.35 -18.23
CA ALA A 257 -7.27 -12.20 -18.97
C ALA A 257 -8.36 -11.13 -19.20
N ALA A 258 -9.58 -11.54 -19.54
CA ALA A 258 -10.72 -10.64 -19.70
C ALA A 258 -11.10 -9.96 -18.36
N ALA A 259 -11.08 -10.70 -17.25
CA ALA A 259 -11.32 -10.14 -15.92
C ALA A 259 -10.23 -9.14 -15.47
N LEU A 260 -8.96 -9.43 -15.75
CA LEU A 260 -7.84 -8.51 -15.50
C LEU A 260 -7.99 -7.24 -16.33
N LEU A 261 -8.31 -7.36 -17.63
CA LEU A 261 -8.53 -6.21 -18.49
C LEU A 261 -9.74 -5.38 -18.05
N THR A 262 -10.82 -6.04 -17.65
CA THR A 262 -12.01 -5.39 -17.08
C THR A 262 -11.63 -4.56 -15.85
N THR A 263 -10.86 -5.14 -14.93
CA THR A 263 -10.39 -4.45 -13.72
C THR A 263 -9.54 -3.23 -14.08
N LYS A 264 -8.55 -3.39 -14.97
CA LYS A 264 -7.65 -2.28 -15.40
C LYS A 264 -8.35 -1.22 -16.26
N SER A 265 -9.43 -1.57 -16.95
CA SER A 265 -10.25 -0.59 -17.68
C SER A 265 -10.95 0.40 -16.74
N SER A 266 -11.20 0.02 -15.48
CA SER A 266 -11.72 0.94 -14.45
C SER A 266 -10.77 2.10 -14.20
N ASP A 267 -9.46 1.84 -14.11
CA ASP A 267 -8.45 2.88 -13.90
C ASP A 267 -8.41 3.87 -15.07
N ILE A 268 -8.57 3.37 -16.30
CA ILE A 268 -8.64 4.17 -17.53
C ILE A 268 -9.90 5.04 -17.52
N GLY A 269 -11.06 4.44 -17.25
CA GLY A 269 -12.34 5.14 -17.18
C GLY A 269 -12.35 6.21 -16.10
N ALA A 270 -11.82 5.88 -14.92
CA ALA A 270 -11.74 6.80 -13.80
C ALA A 270 -10.80 7.98 -14.08
N TYR A 271 -9.68 7.73 -14.76
CA TYR A 271 -8.80 8.80 -15.22
C TYR A 271 -9.47 9.69 -16.27
N ALA A 272 -10.07 9.09 -17.31
CA ALA A 272 -10.69 9.84 -18.41
C ALA A 272 -11.86 10.72 -17.93
N VAL A 273 -12.75 10.17 -17.12
CA VAL A 273 -13.90 10.90 -16.57
C VAL A 273 -13.45 11.87 -15.47
N GLY A 274 -12.53 11.44 -14.59
CA GLY A 274 -12.01 12.28 -13.52
C GLY A 274 -11.28 13.52 -14.01
N CYS A 275 -10.52 13.43 -15.11
CA CYS A 275 -9.83 14.58 -15.70
C CYS A 275 -10.74 15.53 -16.47
N THR A 276 -11.83 15.03 -17.06
CA THR A 276 -12.72 15.83 -17.92
C THR A 276 -13.82 16.54 -17.13
N ILE A 277 -14.45 15.83 -16.19
CA ILE A 277 -15.63 16.33 -15.45
C ILE A 277 -15.49 16.24 -13.93
N GLY A 278 -14.35 15.76 -13.40
CA GLY A 278 -14.14 15.57 -11.98
C GLY A 278 -14.16 16.88 -11.20
N ARG A 279 -15.15 17.05 -10.33
CA ARG A 279 -15.32 18.23 -9.48
C ARG A 279 -15.24 17.87 -8.00
N HIS A 280 -15.84 16.75 -7.60
CA HIS A 280 -15.95 16.37 -6.20
C HIS A 280 -14.87 15.36 -5.83
N LYS A 281 -13.97 15.73 -4.91
CA LYS A 281 -12.91 14.85 -4.45
C LYS A 281 -13.46 13.70 -3.59
N LEU A 282 -12.94 12.50 -3.80
CA LEU A 282 -13.38 11.30 -3.10
C LEU A 282 -12.77 11.22 -1.69
N ILE A 283 -11.44 11.16 -1.59
CA ILE A 283 -10.71 11.09 -0.32
C ILE A 283 -9.53 12.07 -0.33
N PRO A 284 -9.73 13.37 -0.03
CA PRO A 284 -8.70 14.39 -0.17
C PRO A 284 -7.44 14.16 0.67
N TRP A 285 -7.59 13.58 1.86
CA TRP A 285 -6.47 13.37 2.79
C TRP A 285 -5.57 12.19 2.40
N LEU A 286 -6.09 11.22 1.65
CA LEU A 286 -5.36 10.01 1.25
C LEU A 286 -4.92 10.09 -0.21
N SER A 287 -5.86 10.39 -1.11
CA SER A 287 -5.64 10.47 -2.56
C SER A 287 -6.29 11.74 -3.14
N PRO A 288 -5.58 12.89 -3.13
CA PRO A 288 -6.12 14.19 -3.54
C PRO A 288 -6.60 14.26 -5.00
N LYS A 289 -6.14 13.31 -5.83
CA LYS A 289 -6.44 13.28 -7.27
C LYS A 289 -7.73 12.52 -7.61
N LYS A 290 -8.23 11.65 -6.72
CA LYS A 290 -9.43 10.85 -6.98
C LYS A 290 -10.71 11.69 -6.79
N SER A 291 -11.68 11.49 -7.67
CA SER A 291 -12.98 12.16 -7.66
C SER A 291 -14.14 11.16 -7.70
N TRP A 292 -15.30 11.57 -7.21
CA TRP A 292 -16.54 10.79 -7.28
C TRP A 292 -16.97 10.56 -8.73
N GLU A 293 -16.85 11.56 -9.59
CA GLU A 293 -17.18 11.41 -11.01
C GLU A 293 -16.23 10.43 -11.70
N GLY A 294 -14.94 10.45 -11.32
CA GLY A 294 -13.97 9.45 -11.78
C GLY A 294 -14.35 8.05 -11.33
N LEU A 295 -14.71 7.86 -10.06
CA LEU A 295 -15.18 6.55 -9.56
C LEU A 295 -16.36 6.02 -10.40
N VAL A 296 -17.39 6.84 -10.62
CA VAL A 296 -18.55 6.46 -11.43
C VAL A 296 -18.13 6.14 -12.88
N GLY A 297 -17.23 6.92 -13.45
CA GLY A 297 -16.67 6.67 -14.77
C GLY A 297 -15.93 5.34 -14.89
N GLY A 298 -15.10 5.00 -13.89
CA GLY A 298 -14.39 3.72 -13.84
C GLY A 298 -15.33 2.52 -13.74
N ILE A 299 -16.36 2.61 -12.88
CA ILE A 299 -17.39 1.59 -12.74
C ILE A 299 -18.16 1.39 -14.05
N ALA A 300 -18.59 2.49 -14.68
CA ALA A 300 -19.33 2.42 -15.95
C ALA A 300 -18.46 1.81 -17.07
N THR A 301 -17.18 2.18 -17.13
CA THR A 301 -16.26 1.68 -18.15
C THR A 301 -15.98 0.18 -17.97
N SER A 302 -15.70 -0.27 -16.75
CA SER A 302 -15.49 -1.69 -16.44
C SER A 302 -16.75 -2.53 -16.65
N ALA A 303 -17.93 -2.03 -16.29
CA ALA A 303 -19.20 -2.68 -16.59
C ALA A 303 -19.42 -2.85 -18.10
N LEU A 304 -19.14 -1.81 -18.88
CA LEU A 304 -19.24 -1.85 -20.34
C LEU A 304 -18.26 -2.86 -20.94
N VAL A 305 -16.99 -2.83 -20.51
CA VAL A 305 -15.96 -3.76 -21.01
C VAL A 305 -16.35 -5.21 -20.73
N ALA A 306 -16.81 -5.52 -19.52
CA ALA A 306 -17.28 -6.87 -19.18
C ALA A 306 -18.49 -7.31 -20.01
N ALA A 307 -19.46 -6.41 -20.24
CA ALA A 307 -20.61 -6.68 -21.07
C ALA A 307 -20.23 -6.95 -22.54
N LEU A 308 -19.28 -6.18 -23.08
CA LEU A 308 -18.75 -6.38 -24.44
C LEU A 308 -18.04 -7.73 -24.56
N PHE A 309 -17.24 -8.11 -23.57
CA PHE A 309 -16.62 -9.43 -23.53
C PHE A 309 -17.66 -10.55 -23.54
N ALA A 310 -18.68 -10.47 -22.68
CA ALA A 310 -19.75 -11.47 -22.65
C ALA A 310 -20.51 -11.54 -23.98
N HIS A 311 -20.76 -10.40 -24.64
CA HIS A 311 -21.49 -10.36 -25.91
C HIS A 311 -20.68 -10.93 -27.09
N PHE A 312 -19.42 -10.51 -27.25
CA PHE A 312 -18.62 -10.86 -28.43
C PHE A 312 -17.86 -12.17 -28.26
N LEU A 313 -17.34 -12.45 -27.06
CA LEU A 313 -16.56 -13.66 -26.80
C LEU A 313 -17.42 -14.80 -26.24
N GLY A 314 -18.63 -14.53 -25.73
CA GLY A 314 -19.52 -15.56 -25.20
C GLY A 314 -19.84 -16.68 -26.21
N ALA A 315 -19.94 -16.36 -27.50
CA ALA A 315 -20.19 -17.33 -28.56
C ALA A 315 -19.01 -18.31 -28.82
N HIS A 316 -17.79 -17.91 -28.47
CA HIS A 316 -16.57 -18.71 -28.61
C HIS A 316 -16.07 -19.24 -27.26
N ALA A 317 -16.74 -18.87 -26.17
CA ALA A 317 -16.36 -19.25 -24.82
C ALA A 317 -16.89 -20.65 -24.47
N SER A 318 -16.09 -21.40 -23.71
CA SER A 318 -16.53 -22.63 -23.07
C SER A 318 -17.80 -22.39 -22.25
N SER A 319 -18.63 -23.42 -22.08
CA SER A 319 -19.88 -23.31 -21.28
C SER A 319 -19.64 -22.77 -19.87
N ALA A 320 -18.49 -23.09 -19.26
CA ALA A 320 -18.09 -22.59 -17.94
C ALA A 320 -17.76 -21.08 -17.90
N ASP A 321 -17.49 -20.46 -19.05
CA ASP A 321 -17.07 -19.06 -19.16
C ASP A 321 -18.17 -18.16 -19.72
N GLN A 322 -19.34 -18.73 -20.06
CA GLN A 322 -20.48 -17.99 -20.58
C GLN A 322 -21.25 -17.31 -19.46
N LEU A 323 -21.39 -15.99 -19.56
CA LEU A 323 -22.17 -15.19 -18.63
C LEU A 323 -23.23 -14.38 -19.39
N PRO A 324 -24.46 -14.25 -18.87
CA PRO A 324 -25.43 -13.33 -19.42
C PRO A 324 -24.87 -11.90 -19.43
N VAL A 325 -25.08 -11.16 -20.52
CA VAL A 325 -24.51 -9.81 -20.71
C VAL A 325 -24.84 -8.87 -19.54
N TRP A 326 -26.07 -8.91 -19.03
CA TRP A 326 -26.50 -8.10 -17.89
C TRP A 326 -25.74 -8.44 -16.62
N PHE A 327 -25.47 -9.73 -16.38
CA PHE A 327 -24.74 -10.19 -15.20
C PHE A 327 -23.24 -9.90 -15.33
N ALA A 328 -22.67 -10.07 -16.53
CA ALA A 328 -21.31 -9.64 -16.82
C ALA A 328 -21.11 -8.14 -16.58
N ALA A 329 -22.09 -7.30 -16.91
CA ALA A 329 -22.05 -5.86 -16.60
C ALA A 329 -22.00 -5.60 -15.09
N ILE A 330 -22.78 -6.33 -14.29
CA ILE A 330 -22.76 -6.25 -12.82
C ILE A 330 -21.39 -6.70 -12.28
N VAL A 331 -20.86 -7.82 -12.78
CA VAL A 331 -19.52 -8.30 -12.43
C VAL A 331 -18.49 -7.22 -12.73
N GLY A 332 -18.50 -6.64 -13.94
CA GLY A 332 -17.59 -5.56 -14.32
C GLY A 332 -17.70 -4.34 -13.40
N ALA A 333 -18.90 -3.91 -13.04
CA ALA A 333 -19.12 -2.81 -12.10
C ALA A 333 -18.51 -3.12 -10.72
N CYS A 334 -18.71 -4.35 -10.20
CA CYS A 334 -18.13 -4.78 -8.93
C CYS A 334 -16.60 -4.89 -8.98
N LEU A 335 -16.03 -5.37 -10.09
CA LEU A 335 -14.57 -5.38 -10.28
C LEU A 335 -14.00 -3.96 -10.35
N GLY A 336 -14.71 -3.03 -11.01
CA GLY A 336 -14.31 -1.62 -11.04
C GLY A 336 -14.30 -0.97 -9.66
N LEU A 337 -15.32 -1.27 -8.84
CA LEU A 337 -15.39 -0.86 -7.43
C LEU A 337 -14.26 -1.48 -6.60
N ALA A 338 -14.07 -2.79 -6.70
CA ALA A 338 -13.03 -3.53 -5.98
C ALA A 338 -11.63 -3.02 -6.34
N GLY A 339 -11.37 -2.80 -7.63
CA GLY A 339 -10.10 -2.27 -8.11
C GLY A 339 -9.82 -0.88 -7.54
N GLN A 340 -10.81 0.01 -7.53
CA GLN A 340 -10.64 1.35 -6.96
C GLN A 340 -10.48 1.32 -5.45
N PHE A 341 -11.10 0.38 -4.74
CA PHE A 341 -10.88 0.19 -3.31
C PHE A 341 -9.51 -0.39 -3.01
N GLY A 342 -9.01 -1.33 -3.83
CA GLY A 342 -7.65 -1.88 -3.73
C GLY A 342 -6.56 -0.82 -3.80
N ASP A 343 -6.64 0.08 -4.79
CA ASP A 343 -5.75 1.26 -4.95
C ASP A 343 -5.79 2.19 -3.72
N LEU A 344 -6.96 2.37 -3.09
CA LEU A 344 -7.09 3.15 -1.85
C LEU A 344 -6.45 2.44 -0.65
N CYS A 345 -6.64 1.13 -0.50
CA CYS A 345 -6.00 0.34 0.54
C CYS A 345 -4.48 0.40 0.42
N GLU A 346 -3.96 0.25 -0.79
CA GLU A 346 -2.52 0.33 -1.05
C GLU A 346 -1.98 1.74 -0.78
N SER A 347 -2.70 2.77 -1.21
CA SER A 347 -2.39 4.16 -0.89
C SER A 347 -2.32 4.40 0.62
N ALA A 348 -3.22 3.81 1.42
CA ALA A 348 -3.20 3.92 2.88
C ALA A 348 -1.93 3.30 3.48
N LEU A 349 -1.53 2.11 3.04
CA LEU A 349 -0.29 1.47 3.48
C LEU A 349 0.94 2.31 3.14
N LYS A 350 0.99 2.89 1.93
CA LYS A 350 2.08 3.78 1.52
C LYS A 350 2.18 5.03 2.40
N ARG A 351 1.04 5.65 2.73
CA ARG A 351 1.03 6.85 3.60
C ARG A 351 1.48 6.55 5.01
N ASP A 352 1.09 5.41 5.57
CA ASP A 352 1.54 4.98 6.90
C ASP A 352 3.07 4.77 6.93
N ALA A 353 3.62 4.16 5.89
CA ALA A 353 5.07 3.99 5.71
C ALA A 353 5.83 5.28 5.37
N GLY A 354 5.15 6.43 5.20
CA GLY A 354 5.77 7.67 4.73
C GLY A 354 6.31 7.59 3.28
N ALA A 355 5.96 6.54 2.55
CA ALA A 355 6.38 6.28 1.18
C ALA A 355 5.37 6.86 0.18
N LYS A 356 5.82 7.05 -1.07
CA LYS A 356 4.96 7.47 -2.18
C LYS A 356 4.68 6.36 -3.17
N ASP A 357 5.72 5.61 -3.52
CA ASP A 357 5.68 4.47 -4.43
C ASP A 357 6.10 3.21 -3.63
N SER A 358 5.61 2.03 -3.98
CA SER A 358 5.83 0.80 -3.20
C SER A 358 7.23 0.20 -3.36
N GLY A 359 7.89 0.55 -4.46
CA GLY A 359 9.25 0.18 -4.77
C GLY A 359 9.76 0.87 -6.03
N SER A 360 10.94 0.45 -6.50
CA SER A 360 11.56 0.98 -7.72
C SER A 360 11.89 -0.12 -8.72
N LEU A 361 11.24 -1.28 -8.61
CA LEU A 361 11.57 -2.46 -9.41
C LEU A 361 11.13 -2.31 -10.88
N LEU A 362 10.00 -1.65 -11.14
CA LEU A 362 9.43 -1.47 -12.47
C LEU A 362 9.69 -0.03 -12.96
N PRO A 363 10.62 0.17 -13.92
CA PRO A 363 10.96 1.49 -14.42
C PRO A 363 9.73 2.23 -14.96
N GLY A 364 9.48 3.41 -14.40
CA GLY A 364 8.34 4.27 -14.78
C GLY A 364 7.00 3.92 -14.12
N MET A 365 6.85 2.73 -13.54
CA MET A 365 5.59 2.26 -12.91
C MET A 365 5.65 2.18 -11.37
N GLY A 366 6.84 2.07 -10.77
CA GLY A 366 6.99 1.98 -9.31
C GLY A 366 7.34 0.55 -8.87
N GLY A 367 6.69 0.08 -7.81
CA GLY A 367 6.81 -1.32 -7.37
C GLY A 367 5.82 -2.24 -8.08
N VAL A 368 5.91 -3.53 -7.75
CA VAL A 368 4.98 -4.56 -8.23
C VAL A 368 3.61 -4.39 -7.59
N LEU A 369 3.58 -3.97 -6.32
CA LEU A 369 2.33 -3.72 -5.61
C LEU A 369 1.55 -2.54 -6.21
N ASP A 370 2.24 -1.47 -6.66
CA ASP A 370 1.63 -0.34 -7.39
C ASP A 370 0.94 -0.79 -8.70
N VAL A 371 1.37 -1.90 -9.31
CA VAL A 371 0.79 -2.43 -10.56
C VAL A 371 -0.35 -3.40 -10.29
N LEU A 372 -0.33 -4.10 -9.15
CA LEU A 372 -1.28 -5.16 -8.78
C LEU A 372 -2.32 -4.73 -7.74
N ASP A 373 -2.27 -3.50 -7.27
CA ASP A 373 -3.22 -2.86 -6.36
C ASP A 373 -4.70 -3.14 -6.67
N SER A 374 -5.12 -2.98 -7.93
CA SER A 374 -6.49 -3.20 -8.38
C SER A 374 -6.82 -4.69 -8.58
N PRO A 375 -6.02 -5.52 -9.29
CA PRO A 375 -6.27 -6.95 -9.43
C PRO A 375 -6.31 -7.76 -8.13
N LEU A 376 -5.54 -7.37 -7.11
CA LEU A 376 -5.45 -8.14 -5.86
C LEU A 376 -6.82 -8.27 -5.19
N LEU A 377 -7.59 -7.19 -5.10
CA LEU A 377 -8.93 -7.23 -4.50
C LEU A 377 -10.01 -7.67 -5.48
N ALA A 378 -9.79 -7.46 -6.78
CA ALA A 378 -10.73 -7.93 -7.81
C ALA A 378 -10.86 -9.46 -7.83
N GLY A 379 -9.77 -10.22 -7.60
CA GLY A 379 -9.79 -11.69 -7.57
C GLY A 379 -10.81 -12.29 -6.58
N PRO A 380 -10.73 -11.99 -5.27
CA PRO A 380 -11.71 -12.45 -4.28
C PRO A 380 -13.15 -12.06 -4.62
N VAL A 381 -13.37 -10.82 -5.07
CA VAL A 381 -14.70 -10.33 -5.44
C VAL A 381 -15.26 -11.10 -6.63
N LEU A 382 -14.44 -11.33 -7.65
CA LEU A 382 -14.83 -12.10 -8.82
C LEU A 382 -15.22 -13.53 -8.44
N TRP A 383 -14.40 -14.20 -7.62
CA TRP A 383 -14.67 -15.57 -7.20
C TRP A 383 -16.03 -15.69 -6.52
N TRP A 384 -16.34 -14.80 -5.57
CA TRP A 384 -17.64 -14.83 -4.88
C TRP A 384 -18.81 -14.48 -5.79
N LEU A 385 -18.65 -13.52 -6.70
CA LEU A 385 -19.70 -13.19 -7.66
C LEU A 385 -20.02 -14.36 -8.59
N LEU A 386 -19.00 -15.07 -9.07
CA LEU A 386 -19.18 -16.25 -9.92
C LEU A 386 -19.74 -17.43 -9.15
N HIS A 387 -19.36 -17.61 -7.89
CA HIS A 387 -19.92 -18.65 -7.03
C HIS A 387 -21.45 -18.51 -6.85
N PHE A 388 -21.94 -17.28 -6.77
CA PHE A 388 -23.38 -16.97 -6.71
C PHE A 388 -24.00 -16.66 -8.07
N ALA A 389 -23.28 -16.89 -9.18
CA ALA A 389 -23.79 -16.56 -10.49
C ALA A 389 -25.00 -17.42 -10.84
N PRO A 390 -26.02 -16.84 -11.51
CA PRO A 390 -27.10 -17.63 -12.06
C PRO A 390 -26.53 -18.56 -13.13
N GLN A 391 -26.78 -19.87 -12.97
CA GLN A 391 -26.42 -20.87 -13.97
C GLN A 391 -27.17 -20.53 -15.26
N VAL A 392 -26.43 -20.36 -16.36
CA VAL A 392 -27.02 -20.25 -17.69
C VAL A 392 -27.51 -21.65 -18.05
N VAL A 393 -28.82 -21.88 -17.96
CA VAL A 393 -29.49 -23.12 -18.39
C VAL A 393 -29.65 -23.14 -19.90
#